data_AF-A0A250G2B2-F1
#
_entry.id   AF-A0A250G2B2-F1
#
_cell.length_a   1.000
_cell.length_b   1.000
_cell.length_c   1.000
_cell.angle_alpha   90.00
_cell.angle_beta   90.00
_cell.angle_gamma   90.00
#
_symmetry.space_group_name_H-M   'P 1'
#
loop_
_entity.id
_entity.type
_entity.pdbx_description
1 polymer ?
#
loop_
_entity_poly.entity_id
_entity_poly.type
_entity_poly.pdbx_seq_one_letter_code
_entity_poly.pdbx_strand_id
1 'polypeptide(L)'
;MKKNKSRRIKYLKSFYIKDYLVIILGLALFTIGLTGFIIPNRIVTGGLSGISIIVKYVTGIEIWKTTLVVNIVLLAIAFRAVNRQYVIRTLLGIGLLSLMLSFGESYLQPYFSENPPVSDEFLSAIVGGLFCGTGLGLVFSVNGSTGGTDIIGALVTKYYRISLARILLIVDVLIVVSSYFILDSDKETLERTIYGLILLPLMWQMVEIVINGARQSVQLFIFSKHYDEIATHINTEIKRGCTVIDGLGWYSQTPQKIVIVIARRTEATSIFRLVGSIDPEAFVTKATVMGVYGKGFDKLN
;
A
#
# COMPACT_ATOMS: atom_id res chain seq x y z
N MET A 1 23.42 25.16 -23.97
CA MET A 1 22.46 24.03 -23.88
C MET A 1 22.95 22.74 -23.20
N LYS A 2 24.26 22.47 -22.98
CA LYS A 2 24.73 21.20 -22.36
C LYS A 2 24.56 21.09 -20.82
N LYS A 3 24.60 22.20 -20.06
CA LYS A 3 24.47 22.18 -18.58
C LYS A 3 23.07 21.78 -18.07
N ASN A 4 21.99 22.06 -18.81
CA ASN A 4 20.62 21.71 -18.41
C ASN A 4 20.27 20.22 -18.60
N LYS A 5 20.92 19.53 -19.55
CA LYS A 5 20.70 18.08 -19.76
C LYS A 5 21.28 17.25 -18.61
N SER A 6 22.45 17.64 -18.09
CA SER A 6 23.12 16.98 -16.96
C SER A 6 22.31 17.06 -15.65
N ARG A 7 21.77 18.24 -15.30
CA ARG A 7 20.88 18.41 -14.13
C ARG A 7 19.57 17.62 -14.25
N ARG A 8 18.96 17.60 -15.44
CA ARG A 8 17.69 16.86 -15.69
C ARG A 8 17.88 15.34 -15.57
N ILE A 9 19.00 14.81 -16.06
CA ILE A 9 19.35 13.38 -15.91
C ILE A 9 19.62 13.04 -14.44
N LYS A 10 20.31 13.91 -13.69
CA LYS A 10 20.60 13.69 -12.26
C LYS A 10 19.33 13.68 -11.40
N TYR A 11 18.37 14.56 -11.70
CA TYR A 11 17.05 14.60 -11.05
C TYR A 11 16.22 13.35 -11.32
N LEU A 12 16.15 12.90 -12.60
CA LEU A 12 15.47 11.65 -12.96
C LEU A 12 16.15 10.44 -12.29
N LYS A 13 17.49 10.36 -12.27
CA LYS A 13 18.22 9.30 -11.56
C LYS A 13 17.94 9.28 -10.06
N SER A 14 17.82 10.44 -9.41
CA SER A 14 17.46 10.54 -7.99
C SER A 14 16.07 9.96 -7.71
N PHE A 15 15.12 10.14 -8.64
CA PHE A 15 13.79 9.53 -8.56
C PHE A 15 13.87 8.00 -8.63
N TYR A 16 14.64 7.46 -9.58
CA TYR A 16 14.84 6.01 -9.70
C TYR A 16 15.51 5.39 -8.47
N ILE A 17 16.53 6.03 -7.89
CA ILE A 17 17.22 5.51 -6.69
C ILE A 17 16.27 5.43 -5.49
N LYS A 18 15.44 6.45 -5.29
CA LYS A 18 14.42 6.44 -4.22
C LYS A 18 13.43 5.30 -4.42
N ASP A 19 12.93 5.09 -5.64
CA ASP A 19 12.02 3.99 -5.94
C ASP A 19 12.65 2.62 -5.61
N TYR A 20 13.92 2.40 -5.96
CA TYR A 20 14.60 1.14 -5.65
C TYR A 20 14.83 0.94 -4.14
N LEU A 21 15.18 2.00 -3.40
CA LEU A 21 15.32 1.94 -1.95
C LEU A 21 13.98 1.61 -1.26
N VAL A 22 12.88 2.17 -1.76
CA VAL A 22 11.52 1.85 -1.28
C VAL A 22 11.18 0.38 -1.55
N ILE A 23 11.52 -0.15 -2.73
CA ILE A 23 11.35 -1.58 -3.04
C ILE A 23 12.16 -2.45 -2.08
N ILE A 24 13.44 -2.14 -1.86
CA ILE A 24 14.31 -2.90 -0.95
C ILE A 24 13.73 -2.92 0.47
N LEU A 25 13.32 -1.75 0.98
CA LEU A 25 12.73 -1.64 2.31
C LEU A 25 11.40 -2.40 2.40
N GLY A 26 10.55 -2.29 1.38
CA GLY A 26 9.28 -2.99 1.34
C GLY A 26 9.45 -4.51 1.33
N LEU A 27 10.38 -5.03 0.53
CA LEU A 27 10.69 -6.45 0.49
C LEU A 27 11.32 -6.94 1.80
N ALA A 28 12.19 -6.16 2.44
CA ALA A 28 12.76 -6.50 3.74
C ALA A 28 11.66 -6.62 4.82
N LEU A 29 10.73 -5.66 4.89
CA LEU A 29 9.60 -5.72 5.81
C LEU A 29 8.69 -6.92 5.53
N PHE A 30 8.41 -7.19 4.24
CA PHE A 30 7.62 -8.33 3.83
C PHE A 30 8.28 -9.66 4.26
N THR A 31 9.57 -9.82 3.97
CA THR A 31 10.33 -11.01 4.38
C THR A 31 10.32 -11.17 5.90
N ILE A 32 10.58 -10.12 6.67
CA ILE A 32 10.56 -10.18 8.14
C ILE A 32 9.18 -10.62 8.65
N GLY A 33 8.10 -10.02 8.13
CA GLY A 33 6.73 -10.42 8.47
C GLY A 33 6.46 -11.89 8.16
N LEU A 34 6.86 -12.33 6.97
CA LEU A 34 6.58 -13.69 6.51
C LEU A 34 7.41 -14.74 7.26
N THR A 35 8.74 -14.61 7.29
CA THR A 35 9.65 -15.63 7.87
C THR A 35 9.79 -15.53 9.38
N GLY A 36 9.57 -14.34 9.96
CA GLY A 36 9.69 -14.11 11.40
C GLY A 36 8.39 -14.37 12.18
N PHE A 37 7.22 -14.06 11.60
CA PHE A 37 5.95 -14.09 12.35
C PHE A 37 4.95 -15.09 11.79
N ILE A 38 4.82 -15.20 10.47
CA ILE A 38 3.77 -16.03 9.86
C ILE A 38 4.19 -17.51 9.77
N ILE A 39 5.35 -17.77 9.14
CA ILE A 39 5.83 -19.14 8.88
C ILE A 39 6.09 -19.93 10.18
N PRO A 40 6.68 -19.36 11.26
CA PRO A 40 6.89 -20.10 12.51
C PRO A 40 5.59 -20.60 13.14
N ASN A 41 4.49 -19.86 12.98
CA ASN A 41 3.16 -20.25 13.45
C ASN A 41 2.40 -21.15 12.45
N ARG A 42 3.05 -21.54 11.35
CA ARG A 42 2.45 -22.35 10.27
C ARG A 42 1.18 -21.77 9.65
N ILE A 43 1.05 -20.44 9.66
CA ILE A 43 -0.08 -19.76 9.06
C ILE A 43 0.17 -19.63 7.55
N VAL A 44 -0.84 -19.96 6.75
CA VAL A 44 -0.80 -19.77 5.30
C VAL A 44 -1.35 -18.39 4.95
N THR A 45 -0.59 -17.62 4.19
CA THR A 45 -1.04 -16.34 3.63
C THR A 45 -1.65 -16.54 2.25
N GLY A 46 -2.13 -15.45 1.66
CA GLY A 46 -2.47 -15.40 0.25
C GLY A 46 -1.26 -15.24 -0.69
N GLY A 47 -1.56 -15.10 -1.96
CA GLY A 47 -0.61 -14.80 -3.01
C GLY A 47 0.32 -15.95 -3.39
N LEU A 48 1.35 -15.63 -4.18
CA LEU A 48 2.37 -16.61 -4.53
C LEU A 48 3.13 -17.11 -3.28
N SER A 49 3.29 -16.26 -2.27
CA SER A 49 3.87 -16.67 -0.98
C SER A 49 3.03 -17.74 -0.31
N GLY A 50 1.70 -17.61 -0.30
CA GLY A 50 0.76 -18.63 0.17
C GLY A 50 0.92 -19.96 -0.55
N ILE A 51 0.91 -19.92 -1.88
CA ILE A 51 1.15 -21.12 -2.71
C ILE A 51 2.50 -21.76 -2.36
N SER A 52 3.54 -20.94 -2.20
CA SER A 52 4.88 -21.42 -1.87
C SER A 52 4.96 -22.03 -0.46
N ILE A 53 4.21 -21.50 0.50
CA ILE A 53 4.07 -22.09 1.85
C ILE A 53 3.38 -23.46 1.76
N ILE A 54 2.27 -23.56 1.03
CA ILE A 54 1.57 -24.84 0.83
C ILE A 54 2.52 -25.87 0.20
N VAL A 55 3.25 -25.48 -0.86
CA VAL A 55 4.25 -26.35 -1.49
C VAL A 55 5.33 -26.78 -0.50
N LYS A 56 5.84 -25.87 0.34
CA LYS A 56 6.82 -26.22 1.38
C LYS A 56 6.28 -27.24 2.37
N TYR A 57 5.05 -27.09 2.83
CA TYR A 57 4.46 -28.02 3.81
C TYR A 57 4.15 -29.39 3.23
N VAL A 58 3.80 -29.47 1.94
CA VAL A 58 3.52 -30.76 1.28
C VAL A 58 4.80 -31.46 0.80
N THR A 59 5.79 -30.72 0.29
CA THR A 59 6.94 -31.28 -0.45
C THR A 59 8.29 -31.05 0.21
N GLY A 60 8.38 -30.17 1.20
CA GLY A 60 9.64 -29.74 1.82
C GLY A 60 10.48 -28.77 0.99
N ILE A 61 10.00 -28.36 -0.20
CA ILE A 61 10.72 -27.39 -1.04
C ILE A 61 10.70 -26.00 -0.38
N GLU A 62 11.86 -25.38 -0.24
CA GLU A 62 12.02 -24.03 0.33
C GLU A 62 11.19 -22.98 -0.43
N ILE A 63 10.61 -22.03 0.30
CA ILE A 63 9.66 -21.04 -0.23
C ILE A 63 10.32 -20.18 -1.30
N TRP A 64 11.59 -19.80 -1.11
CA TRP A 64 12.30 -18.95 -2.07
C TRP A 64 12.46 -19.62 -3.45
N LYS A 65 12.62 -20.95 -3.50
CA LYS A 65 12.75 -21.73 -4.75
C LYS A 65 11.45 -21.73 -5.53
N THR A 66 10.36 -22.09 -4.87
CA THR A 66 9.01 -22.09 -5.47
C THR A 66 8.64 -20.69 -5.95
N THR A 67 8.89 -19.68 -5.11
CA THR A 67 8.65 -18.28 -5.44
C THR A 67 9.43 -17.87 -6.70
N LEU A 68 10.72 -18.18 -6.78
CA LEU A 68 11.56 -17.81 -7.92
C LEU A 68 11.09 -18.46 -9.22
N VAL A 69 10.86 -19.78 -9.21
CA VAL A 69 10.49 -20.54 -10.40
C VAL A 69 9.14 -20.09 -10.94
N VAL A 70 8.12 -20.01 -10.08
CA VAL A 70 6.78 -19.60 -10.51
C VAL A 70 6.78 -18.15 -10.98
N ASN A 71 7.56 -17.27 -10.34
CA ASN A 71 7.72 -15.89 -10.79
C ASN A 71 8.33 -15.76 -12.18
N ILE A 72 9.35 -16.55 -12.50
CA ILE A 72 9.97 -16.54 -13.83
C ILE A 72 8.93 -16.97 -14.89
N VAL A 73 8.14 -18.01 -14.60
CA VAL A 73 7.08 -18.49 -15.50
C VAL A 73 5.99 -17.43 -15.68
N LEU A 74 5.46 -16.86 -14.59
CA LEU A 74 4.42 -15.84 -14.65
C LEU A 74 4.88 -14.57 -15.37
N LEU A 75 6.12 -14.13 -15.10
CA LEU A 75 6.68 -12.95 -15.77
C LEU A 75 6.91 -13.20 -17.26
N ALA A 76 7.32 -14.42 -17.66
CA ALA A 76 7.45 -14.79 -19.06
C ALA A 76 6.10 -14.73 -19.81
N ILE A 77 5.02 -15.21 -19.18
CA ILE A 77 3.66 -15.14 -19.73
C ILE A 77 3.19 -13.68 -19.86
N ALA A 78 3.42 -12.86 -18.82
CA ALA A 78 2.97 -11.49 -18.78
C ALA A 78 3.86 -10.49 -19.55
N PHE A 79 5.05 -10.91 -20.01
CA PHE A 79 6.07 -10.04 -20.58
C PHE A 79 5.56 -9.14 -21.72
N ARG A 80 4.69 -9.68 -22.59
CA ARG A 80 4.11 -8.92 -23.72
C ARG A 80 2.95 -8.01 -23.31
N ALA A 81 2.30 -8.29 -22.18
CA ALA A 81 1.10 -7.58 -21.77
C ALA A 81 1.41 -6.36 -20.88
N VAL A 82 2.57 -6.33 -20.20
CA VAL A 82 2.93 -5.28 -19.24
C VAL A 82 4.06 -4.39 -19.76
N ASN A 83 4.16 -3.15 -19.24
CA ASN A 83 5.15 -2.17 -19.69
C ASN A 83 6.59 -2.59 -19.33
N ARG A 84 7.56 -2.29 -20.19
CA ARG A 84 8.98 -2.63 -20.02
C ARG A 84 9.59 -2.13 -18.70
N GLN A 85 9.18 -0.94 -18.23
CA GLN A 85 9.65 -0.41 -16.95
C GLN A 85 9.14 -1.21 -15.75
N TYR A 86 7.91 -1.72 -15.82
CA TYR A 86 7.36 -2.61 -14.80
C TYR A 86 8.13 -3.94 -14.81
N VAL A 87 8.34 -4.55 -15.98
CA VAL A 87 9.09 -5.81 -16.10
C VAL A 87 10.48 -5.73 -15.44
N ILE A 88 11.23 -4.64 -15.66
CA ILE A 88 12.55 -4.46 -15.04
C ILE A 88 12.45 -4.36 -13.51
N ARG A 89 11.47 -3.59 -13.00
CA ARG A 89 11.24 -3.45 -11.55
C ARG A 89 10.81 -4.76 -10.92
N THR A 90 9.93 -5.51 -11.59
CA THR A 90 9.46 -6.82 -11.13
C THR A 90 10.57 -7.85 -11.16
N LEU A 91 11.42 -7.88 -12.19
CA LEU A 91 12.55 -8.81 -12.24
C LEU A 91 13.55 -8.57 -11.09
N LEU A 92 13.84 -7.30 -10.80
CA LEU A 92 14.65 -6.92 -9.63
C LEU A 92 13.94 -7.29 -8.32
N GLY A 93 12.63 -7.05 -8.23
CA GLY A 93 11.82 -7.40 -7.07
C GLY A 93 11.80 -8.89 -6.79
N ILE A 94 11.60 -9.73 -7.82
CA ILE A 94 11.65 -11.19 -7.76
C ILE A 94 13.02 -11.65 -7.26
N GLY A 95 14.10 -11.18 -7.89
CA GLY A 95 15.46 -11.59 -7.51
C GLY A 95 15.80 -11.20 -6.07
N LEU A 96 15.46 -9.98 -5.67
CA LEU A 96 15.70 -9.49 -4.32
C LEU A 96 14.83 -10.20 -3.28
N LEU A 97 13.55 -10.41 -3.56
CA LEU A 97 12.64 -11.14 -2.68
C LEU A 97 13.11 -12.57 -2.49
N SER A 98 13.47 -13.28 -3.57
CA SER A 98 13.99 -14.64 -3.46
C SER A 98 15.27 -14.70 -2.62
N LEU A 99 16.19 -13.74 -2.78
CA LEU A 99 17.39 -13.65 -1.95
C LEU A 99 17.05 -13.39 -0.47
N MET A 100 16.15 -12.44 -0.21
CA MET A 100 15.73 -12.10 1.15
C MET A 100 14.96 -13.25 1.81
N LEU A 101 14.10 -13.96 1.08
CA LEU A 101 13.41 -15.16 1.56
C LEU A 101 14.39 -16.30 1.84
N SER A 102 15.39 -16.51 0.98
CA SER A 102 16.45 -17.50 1.24
C SER A 102 17.19 -17.18 2.55
N PHE A 103 17.59 -15.91 2.73
CA PHE A 103 18.19 -15.46 4.00
C PHE A 103 17.22 -15.60 5.19
N GLY A 104 15.95 -15.24 4.99
CA GLY A 104 14.91 -15.31 6.00
C GLY A 104 14.63 -16.75 6.46
N GLU A 105 14.58 -17.71 5.55
CA GLU A 105 14.41 -19.13 5.87
C GLU A 105 15.65 -19.72 6.55
N SER A 106 16.87 -19.35 6.11
CA SER A 106 18.10 -19.91 6.67
C SER A 106 18.51 -19.33 8.02
N TYR A 107 18.21 -18.05 8.29
CA TYR A 107 18.73 -17.35 9.48
C TYR A 107 17.63 -16.74 10.35
N LEU A 108 16.64 -16.06 9.75
CA LEU A 108 15.63 -15.34 10.53
C LEU A 108 14.61 -16.30 11.15
N GLN A 109 14.15 -17.28 10.38
CA GLN A 109 13.15 -18.25 10.83
C GLN A 109 13.66 -19.08 12.03
N PRO A 110 14.88 -19.68 12.02
CA PRO A 110 15.41 -20.37 13.20
C PRO A 110 15.53 -19.45 14.42
N TYR A 111 16.07 -18.24 14.23
CA TYR A 111 16.25 -17.28 15.33
C TYR A 111 14.92 -16.88 16.00
N PHE A 112 13.89 -16.59 15.20
CA PHE A 112 12.56 -16.21 15.70
C PHE A 112 11.80 -17.41 16.28
N SER A 113 12.10 -18.63 15.85
CA SER A 113 11.51 -19.83 16.43
C SER A 113 12.08 -20.11 17.83
N GLU A 114 13.36 -19.83 18.05
CA GLU A 114 14.00 -19.96 19.38
C GLU A 114 13.71 -18.75 20.29
N ASN A 115 13.60 -17.55 19.72
CA ASN A 115 13.39 -16.30 20.43
C ASN A 115 12.16 -15.58 19.85
N PRO A 116 10.93 -16.08 20.12
CA PRO A 116 9.73 -15.49 19.57
C PRO A 116 9.59 -14.05 20.08
N PRO A 117 9.54 -13.03 19.20
CA PRO A 117 9.38 -11.65 19.62
C PRO A 117 8.01 -11.38 20.26
N VAL A 118 7.04 -12.26 19.98
CA VAL A 118 5.69 -12.25 20.56
C VAL A 118 5.32 -13.69 20.91
N SER A 119 4.85 -13.93 22.13
CA SER A 119 4.51 -15.27 22.63
C SER A 119 3.15 -15.78 22.15
N ASP A 120 2.22 -14.87 21.86
CA ASP A 120 0.86 -15.21 21.40
C ASP A 120 0.81 -15.36 19.87
N GLU A 121 0.28 -16.50 19.40
CA GLU A 121 0.21 -16.83 17.96
C GLU A 121 -0.65 -15.84 17.19
N PHE A 122 -1.79 -15.43 17.76
CA PHE A 122 -2.70 -14.48 17.11
C PHE A 122 -2.07 -13.09 16.98
N LEU A 123 -1.43 -12.60 18.04
CA LEU A 123 -0.70 -11.33 18.01
C LEU A 123 0.50 -11.40 17.05
N SER A 124 1.21 -12.53 17.03
CA SER A 124 2.29 -12.77 16.07
C SER A 124 1.78 -12.70 14.63
N ALA A 125 0.64 -13.36 14.34
CA ALA A 125 -0.03 -13.28 13.05
C ALA A 125 -0.34 -11.83 12.67
N ILE A 126 -1.01 -11.06 13.54
CA ILE A 126 -1.33 -9.64 13.32
C ILE A 126 -0.08 -8.82 12.98
N VAL A 127 0.98 -8.95 13.78
CA VAL A 127 2.25 -8.24 13.52
C VAL A 127 2.80 -8.65 12.16
N GLY A 128 2.85 -9.96 11.86
CA GLY A 128 3.26 -10.48 10.57
C GLY A 128 2.51 -9.87 9.39
N GLY A 129 1.18 -9.77 9.47
CA GLY A 129 0.36 -9.15 8.41
C GLY A 129 0.53 -7.65 8.31
N LEU A 130 0.78 -6.93 9.42
CA LEU A 130 1.12 -5.51 9.38
C LEU A 130 2.43 -5.28 8.63
N PHE A 131 3.47 -6.08 8.93
CA PHE A 131 4.75 -6.04 8.24
C PHE A 131 4.62 -6.41 6.75
N CYS A 132 3.91 -7.51 6.44
CA CYS A 132 3.68 -7.95 5.07
C CYS A 132 2.89 -6.90 4.26
N GLY A 133 1.79 -6.38 4.81
CA GLY A 133 0.93 -5.42 4.15
C GLY A 133 1.61 -4.07 3.93
N THR A 134 2.37 -3.61 4.92
CA THR A 134 3.19 -2.39 4.78
C THR A 134 4.28 -2.59 3.72
N GLY A 135 4.95 -3.74 3.74
CA GLY A 135 5.99 -4.11 2.76
C GLY A 135 5.46 -4.13 1.33
N LEU A 136 4.36 -4.83 1.09
CA LEU A 136 3.66 -4.85 -0.20
C LEU A 136 3.21 -3.46 -0.62
N GLY A 137 2.62 -2.69 0.30
CA GLY A 137 2.19 -1.32 0.06
C GLY A 137 3.32 -0.41 -0.41
N LEU A 138 4.52 -0.53 0.21
CA LEU A 138 5.70 0.24 -0.19
C LEU A 138 6.14 -0.14 -1.62
N VAL A 139 6.24 -1.43 -1.93
CA VAL A 139 6.60 -1.91 -3.27
C VAL A 139 5.62 -1.40 -4.32
N PHE A 140 4.31 -1.49 -4.06
CA PHE A 140 3.28 -1.04 -4.99
C PHE A 140 3.21 0.49 -5.12
N SER A 141 3.53 1.24 -4.08
CA SER A 141 3.51 2.72 -4.09
C SER A 141 4.42 3.33 -5.16
N VAL A 142 5.49 2.61 -5.52
CA VAL A 142 6.45 2.99 -6.56
C VAL A 142 6.28 2.18 -7.85
N ASN A 143 5.10 1.60 -8.09
CA ASN A 143 4.83 0.71 -9.24
C ASN A 143 5.83 -0.45 -9.36
N GLY A 144 6.36 -0.93 -8.23
CA GLY A 144 7.08 -2.19 -8.15
C GLY A 144 6.12 -3.36 -8.03
N SER A 145 6.68 -4.57 -8.02
CA SER A 145 5.92 -5.81 -7.78
C SER A 145 6.84 -6.84 -7.13
N THR A 146 6.26 -7.69 -6.30
CA THR A 146 6.92 -8.86 -5.71
C THR A 146 6.91 -10.08 -6.64
N GLY A 147 6.24 -9.94 -7.80
CA GLY A 147 5.92 -11.02 -8.71
C GLY A 147 4.59 -11.69 -8.38
N GLY A 148 4.39 -12.91 -8.84
CA GLY A 148 3.36 -13.79 -8.36
C GLY A 148 1.97 -13.34 -8.77
N THR A 149 1.05 -13.35 -7.81
CA THR A 149 -0.32 -12.90 -8.00
C THR A 149 -0.38 -11.41 -8.38
N ASP A 150 0.61 -10.59 -8.01
CA ASP A 150 0.70 -9.18 -8.41
C ASP A 150 0.76 -9.01 -9.93
N ILE A 151 1.43 -9.93 -10.63
CA ILE A 151 1.55 -9.90 -12.09
C ILE A 151 0.17 -10.10 -12.72
N ILE A 152 -0.62 -11.01 -12.15
CA ILE A 152 -2.00 -11.27 -12.56
C ILE A 152 -2.87 -10.06 -12.23
N GLY A 153 -2.74 -9.50 -11.02
CA GLY A 153 -3.48 -8.30 -10.60
C GLY A 153 -3.18 -7.08 -11.49
N ALA A 154 -1.91 -6.86 -11.84
CA ALA A 154 -1.50 -5.80 -12.77
C ALA A 154 -2.08 -6.00 -14.17
N LEU A 155 -2.21 -7.26 -14.62
CA LEU A 155 -2.85 -7.57 -15.89
C LEU A 155 -4.35 -7.29 -15.85
N VAL A 156 -5.05 -7.73 -14.80
CA VAL A 156 -6.50 -7.54 -14.66
C VAL A 156 -6.85 -6.06 -14.52
N THR A 157 -6.13 -5.31 -13.69
CA THR A 157 -6.36 -3.85 -13.49
C THR A 157 -6.11 -3.02 -14.76
N LYS A 158 -5.36 -3.55 -15.73
CA LYS A 158 -5.18 -2.92 -17.04
C LYS A 158 -6.47 -2.93 -17.87
N TYR A 159 -7.32 -3.95 -17.70
CA TYR A 159 -8.56 -4.13 -18.48
C TYR A 159 -9.83 -3.81 -17.69
N TYR A 160 -9.76 -3.85 -16.35
CA TYR A 160 -10.91 -3.64 -15.46
C TYR A 160 -10.64 -2.53 -14.44
N ARG A 161 -11.64 -1.69 -14.17
CA ARG A 161 -11.59 -0.59 -13.19
C ARG A 161 -11.84 -1.06 -11.74
N ILE A 162 -11.11 -2.09 -11.31
CA ILE A 162 -11.17 -2.63 -9.95
C ILE A 162 -9.84 -2.31 -9.26
N SER A 163 -9.84 -2.05 -7.95
CA SER A 163 -8.59 -1.80 -7.22
C SER A 163 -7.73 -3.08 -7.19
N LEU A 164 -6.41 -2.89 -7.31
CA LEU A 164 -5.42 -3.98 -7.24
C LEU A 164 -5.59 -4.80 -5.96
N ALA A 165 -5.73 -4.11 -4.81
CA ALA A 165 -5.91 -4.73 -3.51
C ALA A 165 -7.15 -5.65 -3.43
N ARG A 166 -8.26 -5.28 -4.09
CA ARG A 166 -9.48 -6.10 -4.07
C ARG A 166 -9.34 -7.36 -4.90
N ILE A 167 -8.70 -7.28 -6.07
CA ILE A 167 -8.45 -8.45 -6.92
C ILE A 167 -7.54 -9.44 -6.18
N LEU A 168 -6.46 -8.93 -5.59
CA LEU A 168 -5.50 -9.77 -4.89
C LEU A 168 -6.09 -10.36 -3.61
N LEU A 169 -6.93 -9.62 -2.87
CA LEU A 169 -7.67 -10.18 -1.72
C LEU A 169 -8.54 -11.39 -2.12
N ILE A 170 -9.24 -11.33 -3.24
CA ILE A 170 -10.07 -12.46 -3.70
C ILE A 170 -9.20 -13.69 -4.02
N VAL A 171 -8.11 -13.48 -4.75
CA VAL A 171 -7.16 -14.55 -5.09
C VAL A 171 -6.55 -15.15 -3.81
N ASP A 172 -6.19 -14.31 -2.86
CA ASP A 172 -5.60 -14.69 -1.59
C ASP A 172 -6.57 -15.53 -0.74
N VAL A 173 -7.83 -15.14 -0.65
CA VAL A 173 -8.87 -15.90 0.05
C VAL A 173 -9.02 -17.29 -0.57
N LEU A 174 -9.02 -17.40 -1.90
CA LEU A 174 -9.08 -18.70 -2.57
C LEU A 174 -7.87 -19.58 -2.24
N ILE A 175 -6.67 -19.00 -2.18
CA ILE A 175 -5.44 -19.72 -1.83
C ILE A 175 -5.49 -20.21 -0.38
N VAL A 176 -5.87 -19.35 0.58
CA VAL A 176 -5.97 -19.72 1.99
C VAL A 176 -7.07 -20.76 2.22
N VAL A 177 -8.24 -20.63 1.59
CA VAL A 177 -9.27 -21.67 1.68
C VAL A 177 -8.77 -22.99 1.09
N SER A 178 -8.03 -22.95 -0.03
CA SER A 178 -7.47 -24.16 -0.64
C SER A 178 -6.45 -24.85 0.27
N SER A 179 -5.73 -24.12 1.12
CA SER A 179 -4.74 -24.74 2.02
C SER A 179 -5.38 -25.67 3.04
N TYR A 180 -6.63 -25.42 3.47
CA TYR A 180 -7.35 -26.32 4.37
C TYR A 180 -7.63 -27.71 3.76
N PHE A 181 -7.87 -27.75 2.44
CA PHE A 181 -8.15 -29.00 1.72
C PHE A 181 -6.87 -29.72 1.28
N ILE A 182 -5.77 -29.00 1.09
CA ILE A 182 -4.50 -29.55 0.62
C ILE A 182 -3.63 -30.03 1.79
N LEU A 183 -3.63 -29.28 2.90
CA LEU A 183 -2.93 -29.65 4.13
C LEU A 183 -3.82 -30.58 4.96
N ASP A 184 -3.21 -31.45 5.77
CA ASP A 184 -3.93 -32.42 6.60
C ASP A 184 -5.07 -31.75 7.37
N SER A 185 -6.31 -32.18 7.15
CA SER A 185 -7.53 -31.52 7.61
C SER A 185 -7.83 -31.78 9.09
N ASP A 186 -6.86 -31.48 9.97
CA ASP A 186 -7.02 -31.53 11.42
C ASP A 186 -7.53 -30.18 11.98
N LYS A 187 -7.96 -30.18 13.25
CA LYS A 187 -8.45 -28.97 13.96
C LYS A 187 -7.43 -27.84 13.95
N GLU A 188 -6.15 -28.16 14.09
CA GLU A 188 -5.06 -27.19 14.07
C GLU A 188 -4.93 -26.50 12.69
N THR A 189 -5.20 -27.22 11.61
CA THR A 189 -5.21 -26.67 10.23
C THR A 189 -6.38 -25.72 10.01
N LEU A 190 -7.53 -26.02 10.62
CA LEU A 190 -8.68 -25.11 10.58
C LEU A 190 -8.36 -23.79 11.29
N GLU A 191 -7.77 -23.83 12.49
CA GLU A 191 -7.38 -22.63 13.25
C GLU A 191 -6.37 -21.77 12.49
N ARG A 192 -5.31 -22.37 11.94
CA ARG A 192 -4.32 -21.69 11.10
C ARG A 192 -4.91 -21.07 9.84
N THR A 193 -5.87 -21.76 9.22
CA THR A 193 -6.60 -21.24 8.04
C THR A 193 -7.44 -20.02 8.43
N ILE A 194 -8.15 -20.08 9.56
CA ILE A 194 -8.94 -18.95 10.08
C ILE A 194 -8.02 -17.76 10.40
N TYR A 195 -6.86 -17.98 11.01
CA TYR A 195 -5.87 -16.92 11.22
C TYR A 195 -5.42 -16.28 9.90
N GLY A 196 -5.14 -17.09 8.88
CA GLY A 196 -4.85 -16.60 7.54
C GLY A 196 -5.98 -15.72 6.98
N LEU A 197 -7.24 -16.17 7.09
CA LEU A 197 -8.41 -15.42 6.61
C LEU A 197 -8.63 -14.09 7.35
N ILE A 198 -8.40 -14.05 8.66
CA ILE A 198 -8.48 -12.82 9.46
C ILE A 198 -7.34 -11.86 9.08
N LEU A 199 -6.16 -12.40 8.79
CA LEU A 199 -4.97 -11.61 8.47
C LEU A 199 -5.09 -10.90 7.12
N LEU A 200 -5.72 -11.52 6.13
CA LEU A 200 -5.79 -11.00 4.76
C LEU A 200 -6.41 -9.60 4.67
N PRO A 201 -7.61 -9.32 5.24
CA PRO A 201 -8.16 -7.96 5.25
C PRO A 201 -7.23 -6.94 5.91
N LEU A 202 -6.57 -7.30 7.01
CA LEU A 202 -5.63 -6.41 7.71
C LEU A 202 -4.43 -6.07 6.83
N MET A 203 -3.83 -7.09 6.19
CA MET A 203 -2.71 -6.93 5.28
C MET A 203 -3.07 -6.01 4.11
N TRP A 204 -4.21 -6.25 3.45
CA TRP A 204 -4.67 -5.45 2.31
C TRP A 204 -5.10 -4.03 2.72
N GLN A 205 -5.61 -3.84 3.94
CA GLN A 205 -5.86 -2.52 4.48
C GLN A 205 -4.55 -1.73 4.68
N MET A 206 -3.47 -2.37 5.15
CA MET A 206 -2.17 -1.71 5.23
C MET A 206 -1.63 -1.34 3.85
N VAL A 207 -1.77 -2.22 2.86
CA VAL A 207 -1.41 -1.91 1.47
C VAL A 207 -2.13 -0.65 0.99
N GLU A 208 -3.44 -0.58 1.21
CA GLU A 208 -4.27 0.56 0.81
C GLU A 208 -3.84 1.86 1.52
N ILE A 209 -3.56 1.79 2.83
CA ILE A 209 -3.07 2.94 3.61
C ILE A 209 -1.72 3.44 3.08
N VAL A 210 -0.80 2.54 2.72
CA VAL A 210 0.51 2.95 2.22
C VAL A 210 0.43 3.54 0.81
N ILE A 211 -0.34 2.91 -0.09
CA ILE A 211 -0.47 3.39 -1.48
C ILE A 211 -1.26 4.70 -1.54
N ASN A 212 -2.42 4.74 -0.89
CA ASN A 212 -3.40 5.81 -1.06
C ASN A 212 -3.43 6.79 0.11
N GLY A 213 -2.84 6.49 1.27
CA GLY A 213 -2.91 7.34 2.46
C GLY A 213 -2.42 8.77 2.24
N ALA A 214 -1.37 8.96 1.43
CA ALA A 214 -0.86 10.30 1.08
C ALA A 214 -1.62 10.96 -0.09
N ARG A 215 -2.22 10.15 -0.98
CA ARG A 215 -2.97 10.63 -2.17
C ARG A 215 -4.44 10.92 -1.86
N GLN A 216 -4.95 10.45 -0.73
CA GLN A 216 -6.33 10.65 -0.31
C GLN A 216 -6.65 12.14 -0.27
N SER A 217 -7.72 12.53 -0.96
CA SER A 217 -8.19 13.91 -0.96
C SER A 217 -9.11 14.13 0.23
N VAL A 218 -9.11 15.35 0.74
CA VAL A 218 -10.03 15.80 1.78
C VAL A 218 -10.72 17.05 1.30
N GLN A 219 -11.96 17.21 1.75
CA GLN A 219 -12.74 18.41 1.59
C GLN A 219 -12.78 19.12 2.94
N LEU A 220 -12.44 20.39 2.92
CA LEU A 220 -12.49 21.28 4.07
C LEU A 220 -13.61 22.29 3.84
N PHE A 221 -14.49 22.45 4.83
CA PHE A 221 -15.33 23.63 4.96
C PHE A 221 -14.75 24.49 6.07
N ILE A 222 -14.38 25.73 5.74
CA ILE A 222 -13.83 26.69 6.69
C ILE A 222 -14.86 27.80 6.88
N PHE A 223 -15.31 27.96 8.11
CA PHE A 223 -16.25 28.97 8.57
C PHE A 223 -15.46 29.99 9.38
N SER A 224 -15.34 31.21 8.86
CA SER A 224 -14.54 32.27 9.47
C SER A 224 -15.05 33.64 9.02
N LYS A 225 -14.86 34.66 9.87
CA LYS A 225 -15.09 36.06 9.48
C LYS A 225 -14.00 36.59 8.54
N HIS A 226 -12.80 36.02 8.60
CA HIS A 226 -11.62 36.37 7.81
C HIS A 226 -11.48 35.49 6.56
N TYR A 227 -12.62 35.13 5.94
CA TYR A 227 -12.69 34.16 4.84
C TYR A 227 -11.90 34.60 3.59
N ASP A 228 -11.81 35.91 3.34
CA ASP A 228 -11.14 36.53 2.21
C ASP A 228 -9.62 36.44 2.33
N GLU A 229 -9.08 36.75 3.50
CA GLU A 229 -7.67 36.58 3.83
C GLU A 229 -7.28 35.10 3.76
N ILE A 230 -8.05 34.23 4.39
CA ILE A 230 -7.84 32.77 4.35
C ILE A 230 -7.85 32.25 2.90
N ALA A 231 -8.86 32.62 2.10
CA ALA A 231 -8.95 32.19 0.71
C ALA A 231 -7.77 32.69 -0.13
N THR A 232 -7.31 33.92 0.11
CA THR A 232 -6.17 34.51 -0.59
C THR A 232 -4.89 33.74 -0.28
N HIS A 233 -4.60 33.49 1.00
CA HIS A 233 -3.39 32.78 1.42
C HIS A 233 -3.39 31.30 1.01
N ILE A 234 -4.54 30.63 1.00
CA ILE A 234 -4.67 29.26 0.47
C ILE A 234 -4.29 29.22 -1.03
N ASN A 235 -4.71 30.23 -1.79
CA ASN A 235 -4.44 30.29 -3.23
C ASN A 235 -2.98 30.68 -3.54
N THR A 236 -2.38 31.60 -2.77
CA THR A 236 -1.02 32.10 -3.04
C THR A 236 0.08 31.23 -2.44
N GLU A 237 -0.06 30.81 -1.18
CA GLU A 237 0.99 30.07 -0.47
C GLU A 237 0.89 28.56 -0.68
N ILE A 238 -0.31 28.02 -0.52
CA ILE A 238 -0.56 26.57 -0.66
C ILE A 238 -0.79 26.20 -2.13
N LYS A 239 -1.09 27.19 -3.00
CA LYS A 239 -1.34 27.01 -4.43
C LYS A 239 -2.51 26.05 -4.71
N ARG A 240 -3.54 26.13 -3.87
CA ARG A 240 -4.77 25.34 -4.01
C ARG A 240 -5.95 26.26 -4.33
N GLY A 241 -6.77 25.83 -5.28
CA GLY A 241 -8.04 26.51 -5.56
C GLY A 241 -9.03 26.29 -4.42
N CYS A 242 -9.79 27.34 -4.10
CA CYS A 242 -10.89 27.32 -3.15
C CYS A 242 -12.13 28.00 -3.77
N THR A 243 -13.31 27.67 -3.27
CA THR A 243 -14.58 28.30 -3.66
C THR A 243 -15.23 28.88 -2.43
N VAL A 244 -15.72 30.12 -2.52
CA VAL A 244 -16.48 30.75 -1.43
C VAL A 244 -17.97 30.54 -1.70
N ILE A 245 -18.68 30.04 -0.70
CA ILE A 245 -20.14 29.88 -0.72
C ILE A 245 -20.77 30.84 0.28
N ASP A 246 -21.89 31.42 -0.13
CA ASP A 246 -22.72 32.28 0.71
C ASP A 246 -23.71 31.42 1.50
N GLY A 247 -23.74 31.60 2.81
CA GLY A 247 -24.64 30.90 3.72
C GLY A 247 -25.28 31.86 4.72
N LEU A 248 -26.27 31.35 5.44
CA LEU A 248 -26.91 32.02 6.57
C LEU A 248 -26.74 31.13 7.81
N GLY A 249 -26.09 31.64 8.85
CA GLY A 249 -26.01 30.93 10.12
C GLY A 249 -27.39 30.84 10.74
N TRP A 250 -27.93 29.64 10.95
CA TRP A 250 -29.30 29.48 11.46
C TRP A 250 -29.45 29.91 12.92
N TYR A 251 -28.44 29.66 13.75
CA TYR A 251 -28.50 30.11 15.15
C TYR A 251 -28.28 31.61 15.28
N SER A 252 -27.29 32.15 14.57
CA SER A 252 -26.94 33.58 14.61
C SER A 252 -27.82 34.46 13.73
N GLN A 253 -28.57 33.87 12.80
CA GLN A 253 -29.36 34.55 11.76
C GLN A 253 -28.56 35.60 10.97
N THR A 254 -27.26 35.37 10.81
CA THR A 254 -26.35 36.31 10.12
C THR A 254 -25.79 35.69 8.84
N PRO A 255 -25.62 36.49 7.76
CA PRO A 255 -24.90 36.05 6.57
C PRO A 255 -23.48 35.62 6.93
N GLN A 256 -23.05 34.48 6.42
CA GLN A 256 -21.72 33.92 6.62
C GLN A 256 -21.17 33.43 5.29
N LYS A 257 -19.84 33.53 5.13
CA LYS A 257 -19.12 33.02 3.97
C LYS A 257 -18.37 31.77 4.37
N ILE A 258 -18.43 30.75 3.52
CA ILE A 258 -17.84 29.44 3.78
C ILE A 258 -16.80 29.16 2.70
N VAL A 259 -15.55 28.94 3.08
CA VAL A 259 -14.49 28.58 2.13
C VAL A 259 -14.46 27.07 1.99
N ILE A 260 -14.70 26.58 0.78
CA ILE A 260 -14.57 25.18 0.41
C ILE A 260 -13.22 24.96 -0.24
N VAL A 261 -12.46 24.01 0.29
CA VAL A 261 -11.17 23.62 -0.26
C VAL A 261 -11.15 22.12 -0.46
N ILE A 262 -10.80 21.68 -1.68
CA ILE A 262 -10.44 20.29 -1.92
C ILE A 262 -8.91 20.24 -2.03
N ALA A 263 -8.27 19.44 -1.19
CA ALA A 263 -6.83 19.33 -1.10
C ALA A 263 -6.40 17.88 -0.86
N ARG A 264 -5.14 17.56 -1.12
CA ARG A 264 -4.57 16.27 -0.68
C ARG A 264 -4.45 16.27 0.84
N ARG A 265 -4.54 15.11 1.47
CA ARG A 265 -4.45 14.96 2.94
C ARG A 265 -3.17 15.57 3.52
N THR A 266 -2.06 15.52 2.78
CA THR A 266 -0.77 16.12 3.17
C THR A 266 -0.80 17.65 3.18
N GLU A 267 -1.55 18.27 2.28
CA GLU A 267 -1.73 19.72 2.19
C GLU A 267 -2.67 20.24 3.30
N ALA A 268 -3.62 19.41 3.74
CA ALA A 268 -4.62 19.79 4.74
C ALA A 268 -4.00 20.29 6.06
N THR A 269 -2.91 19.67 6.52
CA THR A 269 -2.22 20.11 7.75
C THR A 269 -1.71 21.54 7.65
N SER A 270 -1.18 21.94 6.49
CA SER A 270 -0.73 23.31 6.24
C SER A 270 -1.91 24.27 6.21
N ILE A 271 -3.03 23.86 5.59
CA ILE A 271 -4.27 24.67 5.57
C ILE A 271 -4.79 24.90 7.00
N PHE A 272 -4.83 23.87 7.85
CA PHE A 272 -5.26 24.02 9.25
C PHE A 272 -4.37 25.00 10.04
N ARG A 273 -3.04 24.91 9.87
CA ARG A 273 -2.12 25.83 10.54
C ARG A 273 -2.31 27.26 10.08
N LEU A 274 -2.50 27.45 8.78
CA LEU A 274 -2.74 28.75 8.16
C LEU A 274 -4.05 29.38 8.65
N VAL A 275 -5.14 28.60 8.64
CA VAL A 275 -6.44 29.05 9.17
C VAL A 275 -6.32 29.43 10.64
N GLY A 276 -5.74 28.56 11.47
CA GLY A 276 -5.57 28.84 12.91
C GLY A 276 -4.65 30.02 13.22
N SER A 277 -3.72 30.36 12.32
CA SER A 277 -2.87 31.56 12.49
C SER A 277 -3.59 32.87 12.12
N ILE A 278 -4.59 32.81 11.23
CA ILE A 278 -5.36 33.98 10.79
C ILE A 278 -6.56 34.20 11.72
N ASP A 279 -7.31 33.13 11.99
CA ASP A 279 -8.52 33.17 12.81
C ASP A 279 -8.54 31.99 13.79
N PRO A 280 -8.11 32.19 15.04
CA PRO A 280 -8.16 31.17 16.09
C PRO A 280 -9.56 30.67 16.42
N GLU A 281 -10.60 31.46 16.14
CA GLU A 281 -12.02 31.13 16.39
C GLU A 281 -12.68 30.48 15.16
N ALA A 282 -11.92 30.24 14.08
CA ALA A 282 -12.44 29.61 12.87
C ALA A 282 -12.91 28.18 13.14
N PHE A 283 -14.10 27.86 12.62
CA PHE A 283 -14.64 26.51 12.66
C PHE A 283 -14.34 25.80 11.34
N VAL A 284 -13.71 24.63 11.40
CA VAL A 284 -13.32 23.87 10.19
C VAL A 284 -13.80 22.44 10.27
N THR A 285 -14.53 21.98 9.26
CA THR A 285 -14.88 20.57 9.10
C THR A 285 -14.02 19.90 8.05
N LYS A 286 -13.69 18.63 8.26
CA LYS A 286 -12.86 17.82 7.35
C LYS A 286 -13.59 16.55 6.99
N ALA A 287 -13.88 16.37 5.71
CA ALA A 287 -14.42 15.15 5.15
C ALA A 287 -13.40 14.46 4.26
N THR A 288 -13.37 13.13 4.27
CA THR A 288 -12.60 12.35 3.31
C THR A 288 -13.36 12.31 1.98
N VAL A 289 -12.66 12.57 0.87
CA VAL A 289 -13.26 12.48 -0.47
C VAL A 289 -12.70 11.24 -1.18
N MET A 290 -13.60 10.34 -1.60
CA MET A 290 -13.20 9.08 -2.25
C MET A 290 -12.61 9.28 -3.65
N GLY A 291 -13.00 10.33 -4.37
CA GLY A 291 -12.50 10.63 -5.70
C GLY A 291 -12.68 12.09 -6.06
N VAL A 292 -11.65 12.69 -6.65
CA VAL A 292 -11.67 14.06 -7.15
C VAL A 292 -11.07 14.03 -8.55
N TYR A 293 -11.79 14.58 -9.52
CA TYR A 293 -11.40 14.51 -10.92
C TYR A 293 -11.29 15.90 -11.53
N GLY A 294 -10.25 16.13 -12.31
CA GLY A 294 -9.97 17.38 -13.01
C GLY A 294 -9.03 18.35 -12.27
N LYS A 295 -8.64 19.43 -12.96
CA LYS A 295 -7.89 20.62 -12.50
C LYS A 295 -7.02 20.41 -11.23
N GLY A 296 -5.90 19.72 -11.37
CA GLY A 296 -4.93 19.50 -10.27
C GLY A 296 -5.14 18.20 -9.46
N PHE A 297 -6.07 17.35 -9.90
CA PHE A 297 -6.32 15.99 -9.41
C PHE A 297 -6.28 14.97 -10.56
N ASP A 298 -6.82 13.77 -10.32
CA ASP A 298 -6.82 12.68 -11.29
C ASP A 298 -7.70 13.02 -12.50
N LYS A 299 -7.40 12.46 -13.68
CA LYS A 299 -8.16 12.77 -14.90
C LYS A 299 -9.54 12.09 -14.84
N LEU A 300 -10.52 12.68 -15.51
CA LEU A 300 -11.91 12.19 -15.56
C LEU A 300 -12.11 10.92 -16.42
N ASN A 301 -11.03 10.22 -16.81
CA ASN A 301 -11.04 9.13 -17.79
C ASN A 301 -10.76 7.77 -17.16
#